data_AF-K1U0N3-F1
#
_entry.id   AF-K1U0N3-F1
#
_cell.length_a   1.000
_cell.length_b   1.000
_cell.length_c   1.000
_cell.angle_alpha   90.00
_cell.angle_beta   90.00
_cell.angle_gamma   90.00
#
_symmetry.space_group_name_H-M   'P 1'
#
loop_
_entity.id
_entity.type
_entity.pdbx_description
1 polymer ?
#
loop_
_entity_poly.entity_id
_entity_poly.type
_entity_poly.pdbx_seq_one_letter_code
_entity_poly.pdbx_strand_id
1 'polypeptide(L)' 'MIEKVVFMNMCMISDNKGNVLALDKVGKNYSGTTFPGGHVEAGETFIESVIREVFEETGLTLKILS' A
#
# COMPACT_ATOMS: atom_id res chain seq x y z
N MET A 1 -6.63 19.62 -23.27
CA MET A 1 -7.27 18.47 -22.57
C MET A 1 -6.44 18.23 -21.33
N ILE A 2 -7.04 18.18 -20.13
CA ILE A 2 -6.29 17.87 -18.90
C ILE A 2 -6.25 16.35 -18.78
N GLU A 3 -5.06 15.77 -18.70
CA GLU A 3 -4.89 14.34 -18.47
C GLU A 3 -5.22 14.01 -17.02
N LYS A 4 -6.03 12.97 -16.82
CA LYS A 4 -6.31 12.44 -15.49
C LYS A 4 -5.23 11.45 -15.12
N VAL A 5 -4.54 11.72 -14.01
CA VAL A 5 -3.52 10.82 -13.45
C VAL A 5 -4.05 10.22 -12.15
N VAL A 6 -3.74 8.96 -11.91
CA VAL A 6 -3.96 8.27 -10.64
C VAL A 6 -2.61 7.79 -10.15
N PHE A 7 -2.26 8.16 -8.92
CA PHE A 7 -1.06 7.67 -8.27
C PHE A 7 -1.41 6.48 -7.38
N MET A 8 -0.54 5.46 -7.40
CA MET A 8 -0.66 4.29 -6.55
C MET A 8 0.67 3.99 -5.88
N ASN A 9 0.61 3.36 -4.72
CA ASN A 9 1.77 2.85 -4.01
C ASN A 9 1.61 1.35 -3.70
N MET A 10 2.74 0.72 -3.41
CA MET A 10 2.83 -0.62 -2.85
C MET A 10 3.96 -0.64 -1.83
N CYS A 11 3.77 -1.37 -0.74
CA CYS A 11 4.72 -1.47 0.36
C CYS A 11 5.15 -2.93 0.57
N MET A 12 6.41 -3.24 0.26
CA MET A 12 6.99 -4.52 0.66
C MET A 12 7.43 -4.45 2.11
N ILE A 13 6.82 -5.29 2.95
CA ILE A 13 7.21 -5.45 4.36
C ILE A 13 7.93 -6.80 4.48
N SER A 14 9.19 -6.78 4.93
CA SER A 14 10.00 -7.98 5.11
C SER A 14 10.43 -8.15 6.56
N ASP A 15 10.60 -9.40 6.98
CA ASP A 15 11.10 -9.75 8.32
C ASP A 15 12.64 -9.88 8.39
N ASN A 16 13.33 -9.54 7.29
CA ASN A 16 14.77 -9.76 7.08
C ASN A 16 15.25 -11.23 7.20
N LYS A 17 14.32 -12.20 7.23
CA LYS A 17 14.61 -13.65 7.18
C LYS A 17 14.23 -14.27 5.83
N GLY A 18 13.92 -13.42 4.85
CA GLY A 18 13.49 -13.81 3.52
C GLY A 18 11.97 -13.93 3.36
N ASN A 19 11.19 -13.66 4.41
CA ASN A 19 9.73 -13.65 4.30
C ASN A 19 9.22 -12.24 4.00
N VAL A 20 8.16 -12.16 3.21
CA VAL A 20 7.45 -10.92 2.88
C VAL A 20 5.98 -11.04 3.21
N LEU A 21 5.37 -9.96 3.69
CA LEU A 21 3.93 -9.90 3.88
C LEU A 21 3.26 -9.74 2.52
N ALA A 22 2.33 -10.64 2.20
CA ALA A 22 1.49 -10.55 1.02
C ALA A 22 0.02 -10.70 1.44
N LEU A 23 -0.85 -9.97 0.75
CA LEU A 23 -2.30 -10.01 0.90
C LEU A 23 -2.88 -10.82 -0.24
N ASP A 24 -3.83 -11.70 0.06
CA ASP A 24 -4.63 -12.35 -0.96
C ASP A 24 -5.93 -11.54 -1.14
N LYS A 25 -5.96 -10.64 -2.12
CA LYS A 25 -7.15 -9.81 -2.36
C LYS A 25 -8.23 -10.68 -2.99
N VAL A 26 -9.36 -10.79 -2.29
CA VAL A 26 -10.55 -11.52 -2.77
C VAL A 26 -11.64 -10.49 -3.11
N GLY A 27 -11.76 -10.12 -4.39
CA GLY A 27 -12.68 -9.07 -4.82
C GLY A 27 -13.01 -9.07 -6.32
N LYS A 28 -14.05 -8.33 -6.70
CA LYS A 28 -14.61 -8.32 -8.08
C LYS A 28 -13.73 -7.61 -9.12
N ASN A 29 -12.88 -6.66 -8.72
CA ASN A 29 -12.11 -5.83 -9.65
C ASN A 29 -10.63 -6.24 -9.78
N TYR A 30 -10.07 -6.89 -8.76
CA TYR A 30 -8.73 -7.44 -8.77
C TYR A 30 -8.68 -8.56 -7.74
N SER A 31 -8.23 -9.73 -8.19
CA SER A 31 -8.04 -10.90 -7.34
C SER A 31 -6.62 -11.41 -7.50
N GLY A 32 -5.95 -11.66 -6.39
CA GLY A 32 -4.62 -12.25 -6.39
C GLY A 32 -3.73 -11.74 -5.26
N THR A 33 -2.56 -12.36 -5.19
CA THR A 33 -1.53 -12.05 -4.21
C THR A 33 -0.84 -10.73 -4.54
N THR A 34 -0.88 -9.78 -3.61
CA THR A 34 -0.27 -8.44 -3.77
C THR A 34 0.39 -7.99 -2.48
N PHE A 35 1.28 -7.01 -2.58
CA PHE A 35 1.70 -6.25 -1.42
C PHE A 35 0.59 -5.30 -0.95
N PRO A 36 0.60 -4.92 0.33
CA PRO A 36 -0.25 -3.84 0.82
C PRO A 36 -0.01 -2.55 0.05
N GLY A 37 -1.07 -1.78 -0.19
CA GLY A 37 -0.99 -0.52 -0.89
C GLY A 37 -2.25 -0.20 -1.70
N GLY A 38 -2.32 1.05 -2.14
CA GLY A 38 -3.52 1.56 -2.78
C GLY A 38 -3.31 2.91 -3.42
N HIS A 39 -4.41 3.67 -3.48
CA HIS A 39 -4.43 4.94 -4.16
C HIS A 39 -3.82 6.03 -3.28
N VAL A 40 -3.09 6.95 -3.90
CA VAL A 40 -2.73 8.20 -3.23
C VAL A 40 -3.92 9.15 -3.35
N GLU A 41 -4.52 9.49 -2.23
CA GLU A 41 -5.63 10.41 -2.12
C GLU A 41 -5.20 11.87 -2.32
N ALA A 42 -6.16 12.75 -2.62
CA ALA A 42 -5.87 14.16 -2.79
C ALA A 42 -5.50 14.80 -1.45
N GLY A 43 -4.29 15.36 -1.37
CA GLY A 43 -3.82 16.07 -0.17
C GLY A 43 -2.92 15.25 0.74
N GLU A 44 -2.69 13.96 0.46
CA GLU A 44 -1.66 13.16 1.15
C GLU A 44 -0.36 13.09 0.34
N THR A 45 0.75 12.96 1.05
CA THR A 45 2.05 12.58 0.48
C THR A 45 2.08 11.07 0.20
N PHE A 46 3.03 10.63 -0.63
CA PHE A 46 3.26 9.20 -0.87
C PHE A 46 3.53 8.42 0.43
N ILE A 47 4.20 9.04 1.40
CA ILE A 47 4.54 8.41 2.68
C ILE A 47 3.28 8.25 3.55
N GLU A 48 2.48 9.31 3.68
CA GLU A 48 1.22 9.25 4.43
C GLU A 48 0.27 8.21 3.84
N SER A 49 0.18 8.17 2.51
CA SER A 49 -0.61 7.17 1.79
C SER A 49 -0.17 5.73 2.11
N VAL A 50 1.14 5.45 2.09
CA VAL A 50 1.65 4.11 2.44
C VAL A 50 1.34 3.75 3.89
N ILE A 51 1.49 4.70 4.83
CA ILE A 51 1.21 4.46 6.25
C ILE A 51 -0.28 4.12 6.45
N ARG A 52 -1.18 4.88 5.81
CA ARG A 52 -2.63 4.68 5.87
C ARG A 52 -3.03 3.32 5.28
N GLU A 53 -2.64 3.04 4.04
CA GLU A 53 -3.01 1.80 3.34
C GLU A 53 -2.50 0.55 4.07
N VAL A 54 -1.25 0.57 4.56
CA VAL A 54 -0.70 -0.55 5.33
C VAL A 54 -1.49 -0.77 6.62
N PHE A 55 -1.89 0.29 7.31
CA PHE A 55 -2.70 0.17 8.52
C PHE A 55 -4.10 -0.37 8.21
N GLU A 56 -4.77 0.15 7.19
CA GLU A 56 -6.13 -0.27 6.79
C GLU A 56 -6.18 -1.73 6.34
N GLU A 57 -5.20 -2.19 5.58
CA GLU A 57 -5.20 -3.54 5.01
C GLU A 57 -4.62 -4.61 5.93
N THR A 58 -3.74 -4.23 6.88
CA THR A 58 -2.97 -5.21 7.69
C THR A 58 -3.05 -4.99 9.19
N GLY A 59 -3.50 -3.81 9.65
CA GLY A 59 -3.46 -3.39 11.05
C GLY A 59 -2.06 -3.01 11.58
N LEU A 60 -1.01 -3.11 10.75
CA LEU A 60 0.35 -2.75 11.16
C LEU A 60 0.56 -1.23 11.15
N THR A 61 1.26 -0.71 12.16
CA THR A 61 1.66 0.70 12.22
C THR A 61 3.10 0.86 11.75
N LEU A 62 3.32 1.68 10.72
CA LEU A 62 4.65 2.00 10.23
C LEU A 62 5.22 3.23 10.94
N LYS A 63 6.53 3.19 11.25
CA LYS A 63 7.27 4.34 11.76
C LYS A 63 8.42 4.66 10.80
N ILE A 64 8.46 5.91 10.35
CA ILE A 64 9.58 6.39 9.54
C ILE A 64 10.79 6.58 10.45
N LEU A 65 11.90 5.95 10.08
CA LEU A 65 13.19 6.14 10.73
C LEU A 65 13.95 7.17 9.89
N SER A 66 14.16 8.35 10.46
CA SER A 66 15.01 9.41 9.93
C SER A 66 16.46 9.21 10.36
#